data_AF-A0A7X7CAD5-F1
#
_entry.id   AF-A0A7X7CAD5-F1
#
_cell.length_a   1.000
_cell.length_b   1.000
_cell.length_c   1.000
_cell.angle_alpha   90.00
_cell.angle_beta   90.00
_cell.angle_gamma   90.00
#
_symmetry.space_group_name_H-M   'P 1'
#
loop_
_entity.id
_entity.type
_entity.pdbx_description
1 polymer ?
#
loop_
_entity_poly.entity_id
_entity_poly.type
_entity_poly.pdbx_seq_one_letter_code
_entity_poly.pdbx_strand_id
1 'polypeptide(L)'
;MKSPDTKRKAAQHYSIMIIPQGSAAIRRYELSRRVLKLLMAASALFGVVVCACAISLFVYRTLYVRTEDARVQAAQFIKERAVLVSQVAALEGSLSRIERFASKIQSAMKANSKDGIQRDSVVGQGPVDVDSWAVAPVGSGLAGSMAQLPASHWKSPFSKSLSSGIKLSLDQLSERLDVAEEKVHSVFALQQDKLYFWASLPTVWPTKGWITSEFGVARSWGGHRRRHEGIDIAAPRGTPIMAPGAGIVTYTGYRKGYGNVVMIDHGYGIVTVYAHCQSVFVNEGSSVRRGMVIASVGNTGRSTGPHLHYEVQVNGVPVNPMLYIMNDL
;
A
#
# COMPACT_ATOMS: atom_id res chain seq x y z
N MET A 1 -23.68 -74.37 98.63
CA MET A 1 -23.19 -73.47 97.56
C MET A 1 -23.28 -74.20 96.23
N LYS A 2 -24.04 -73.68 95.25
CA LYS A 2 -24.14 -74.22 93.89
C LYS A 2 -23.10 -73.56 92.99
N SER A 3 -22.26 -74.37 92.33
CA SER A 3 -21.31 -73.96 91.28
C SER A 3 -22.02 -73.90 89.92
N PRO A 4 -21.78 -72.90 89.05
CA PRO A 4 -22.42 -72.83 87.74
C PRO A 4 -21.62 -73.61 86.67
N ASP A 5 -22.35 -74.49 85.98
CA ASP A 5 -21.93 -75.35 84.89
C ASP A 5 -21.83 -74.56 83.57
N THR A 6 -20.61 -74.29 83.08
CA THR A 6 -20.39 -73.66 81.77
C THR A 6 -20.35 -74.71 80.66
N LYS A 7 -21.50 -75.00 80.04
CA LYS A 7 -21.58 -75.86 78.85
C LYS A 7 -20.86 -75.24 77.64
N ARG A 8 -19.72 -75.83 77.25
CA ARG A 8 -19.03 -75.57 75.98
C ARG A 8 -19.91 -76.00 74.79
N LYS A 9 -20.22 -75.06 73.88
CA LYS A 9 -20.92 -75.33 72.61
C LYS A 9 -20.05 -76.20 71.70
N ALA A 10 -20.62 -77.32 71.22
CA ALA A 10 -19.99 -78.24 70.28
C ALA A 10 -19.67 -77.56 68.93
N ALA A 11 -18.48 -77.80 68.39
CA ALA A 11 -18.01 -77.23 67.14
C ALA A 11 -18.66 -77.95 65.95
N GLN A 12 -19.54 -77.25 65.22
CA GLN A 12 -20.20 -77.75 64.02
C GLN A 12 -19.20 -77.74 62.84
N HIS A 13 -19.03 -78.90 62.18
CA HIS A 13 -18.15 -79.10 61.03
C HIS A 13 -19.01 -79.39 59.78
N TYR A 14 -18.66 -78.81 58.64
CA TYR A 14 -19.33 -79.07 57.37
C TYR A 14 -18.40 -79.91 56.49
N SER A 15 -18.86 -81.10 56.08
CA SER A 15 -18.10 -81.99 55.19
C SER A 15 -18.56 -81.76 53.76
N ILE A 16 -17.65 -81.30 52.90
CA ILE A 16 -17.90 -81.24 51.45
C ILE A 16 -17.28 -82.49 50.85
N MET A 17 -18.13 -83.35 50.28
CA MET A 17 -17.73 -84.62 49.68
C MET A 17 -17.88 -84.47 48.17
N ILE A 18 -16.76 -84.37 47.47
CA ILE A 18 -16.75 -84.30 46.01
C ILE A 18 -16.71 -85.74 45.51
N ILE A 19 -17.79 -86.17 44.88
CA ILE A 19 -17.92 -87.50 44.29
C ILE A 19 -17.75 -87.34 42.78
N PRO A 20 -16.55 -87.56 42.22
CA PRO A 20 -16.38 -87.61 40.78
C PRO A 20 -17.09 -88.84 40.22
N GLN A 21 -17.73 -88.72 39.04
CA GLN A 21 -18.27 -89.88 38.35
C GLN A 21 -17.13 -90.64 37.66
N GLY A 22 -16.59 -91.65 38.34
CA GLY A 22 -15.51 -92.53 37.89
C GLY A 22 -14.73 -93.16 39.05
N SER A 23 -13.84 -94.13 38.78
CA SER A 23 -13.12 -94.98 39.75
C SER A 23 -12.06 -94.26 40.62
N ALA A 24 -12.19 -92.94 40.84
CA ALA A 24 -11.26 -92.17 41.65
C ALA A 24 -11.69 -92.16 43.13
N ALA A 25 -10.71 -92.20 44.03
CA ALA A 25 -10.94 -92.21 45.48
C ALA A 25 -11.68 -90.94 45.93
N ILE A 26 -12.74 -91.13 46.72
CA ILE A 26 -13.57 -90.03 47.23
C ILE A 26 -12.73 -89.20 48.21
N ARG A 27 -12.51 -87.92 47.87
CA ARG A 27 -11.83 -86.98 48.77
C ARG A 27 -12.86 -86.24 49.60
N ARG A 28 -12.84 -86.49 50.90
CA ARG A 28 -13.65 -85.78 51.90
C ARG A 28 -12.82 -84.68 52.52
N TYR A 29 -13.26 -83.43 52.35
CA TYR A 29 -12.65 -82.29 53.03
C TYR A 29 -13.57 -81.85 54.18
N GLU A 30 -13.04 -81.86 55.39
CA GLU A 30 -13.75 -81.39 56.58
C GLU A 30 -13.38 -79.92 56.83
N LEU A 31 -14.32 -79.02 56.56
CA LEU A 31 -14.12 -77.59 56.76
C LEU A 31 -14.73 -77.16 58.10
N SER A 32 -13.89 -76.57 58.95
CA SER A 32 -14.38 -75.97 60.19
C SER A 32 -15.20 -74.71 59.89
N ARG A 33 -16.26 -74.45 60.67
CA ARG A 33 -17.11 -73.25 60.53
C ARG A 33 -16.32 -71.94 60.61
N ARG A 34 -15.14 -71.92 61.24
CA ARG A 34 -14.25 -70.76 61.30
C ARG A 34 -13.56 -70.49 59.97
N VAL A 35 -13.06 -71.54 59.31
CA VAL A 35 -12.41 -71.43 57.99
C VAL A 35 -13.41 -71.00 56.92
N LEU A 36 -14.64 -71.54 56.94
CA LEU A 36 -15.68 -71.11 56.01
C LEU A 36 -16.04 -69.62 56.19
N LYS A 37 -16.17 -69.14 57.43
CA LYS A 37 -16.42 -67.72 57.70
C LYS A 37 -15.24 -66.83 57.26
N LEU A 38 -14.00 -67.28 57.44
CA LEU A 38 -12.81 -66.55 56.98
C LEU A 38 -12.75 -66.48 55.45
N LEU A 39 -13.06 -67.57 54.74
CA LEU A 39 -13.11 -67.58 53.27
C LEU A 39 -14.22 -66.68 52.72
N MET A 40 -15.40 -66.69 53.35
CA MET A 40 -16.50 -65.77 52.99
C MET A 40 -16.11 -64.30 53.25
N ALA A 41 -15.46 -64.01 54.38
CA ALA A 41 -14.97 -62.67 54.69
C ALA A 41 -13.85 -62.22 53.72
N ALA A 42 -12.93 -63.12 53.37
CA ALA A 42 -11.85 -62.85 52.42
C ALA A 42 -12.38 -62.61 50.99
N SER A 43 -13.38 -63.38 50.55
CA SER A 43 -14.07 -63.18 49.28
C SER A 43 -14.81 -61.84 49.24
N ALA A 44 -15.49 -61.48 50.33
CA ALA A 44 -16.15 -60.17 50.45
C ALA A 44 -15.13 -59.02 50.40
N LEU A 45 -14.00 -59.14 51.11
CA LEU A 45 -12.92 -58.14 51.09
C LEU A 45 -12.31 -58.00 49.68
N PHE A 46 -12.06 -59.13 49.00
CA PHE A 46 -11.56 -59.15 47.64
C PHE A 46 -12.53 -58.45 46.68
N GLY A 47 -13.84 -58.72 46.81
CA GLY A 47 -14.87 -58.02 46.05
C GLY A 47 -14.84 -56.50 46.23
N VAL A 48 -14.68 -56.04 47.48
CA VAL A 48 -14.55 -54.59 47.78
C VAL A 48 -13.31 -53.98 47.13
N VAL A 49 -12.17 -54.66 47.17
CA VAL A 49 -10.92 -54.19 46.54
C VAL A 49 -11.06 -54.12 45.02
N VAL A 50 -11.67 -55.13 44.39
CA VAL A 50 -11.94 -55.13 42.95
C VAL A 50 -12.88 -53.99 42.56
N CYS A 51 -13.95 -53.76 43.33
CA CYS A 51 -14.85 -52.63 43.12
C CYS A 51 -14.14 -51.27 43.27
N ALA A 52 -13.31 -51.10 44.31
CA ALA A 52 -12.55 -49.87 44.51
C ALA A 52 -11.56 -49.60 43.36
N CYS A 53 -10.89 -50.65 42.87
CA CYS A 53 -10.00 -50.56 41.71
C CYS A 53 -10.75 -50.19 40.43
N ALA A 54 -11.92 -50.81 40.19
CA ALA A 54 -12.77 -50.49 39.05
C ALA A 54 -13.27 -49.04 39.08
N ILE A 55 -13.71 -48.55 40.25
CA ILE A 55 -14.11 -47.14 40.45
C ILE A 55 -12.92 -46.21 40.21
N SER A 56 -11.74 -46.53 40.74
CA SER A 56 -10.52 -45.74 40.54
C SER A 56 -10.12 -45.65 39.06
N LEU A 57 -10.19 -46.75 38.31
CA LEU A 57 -9.92 -46.77 36.88
C LEU A 57 -10.98 -45.99 36.09
N PHE A 58 -12.24 -46.06 36.49
CA PHE A 58 -13.32 -45.29 35.88
C PHE A 58 -13.16 -43.78 36.11
N VAL A 59 -12.82 -43.38 37.33
CA VAL A 59 -12.52 -41.98 37.68
C VAL A 59 -11.27 -41.50 36.93
N TYR A 60 -10.20 -42.30 36.90
CA TYR A 60 -8.99 -41.97 36.16
C TYR A 60 -9.28 -41.78 34.66
N ARG A 61 -10.06 -42.68 34.05
CA ARG A 61 -10.46 -42.59 32.63
C ARG A 61 -11.30 -41.35 32.35
N THR A 62 -12.27 -41.03 33.21
CA THR A 62 -13.13 -39.85 33.03
C THR A 62 -12.38 -38.53 33.23
N LEU A 63 -11.46 -38.46 34.19
CA LEU A 63 -10.58 -37.31 34.38
C LEU A 63 -9.62 -37.14 33.20
N TYR A 64 -9.01 -38.23 32.72
CA TYR A 64 -8.09 -38.21 31.58
C TYR A 64 -8.77 -37.70 30.30
N VAL A 65 -9.97 -38.20 29.98
CA VAL A 65 -10.75 -37.75 28.82
C VAL A 65 -11.14 -36.27 28.94
N ARG A 66 -11.57 -35.81 30.13
CA ARG A 66 -11.89 -34.39 30.37
C ARG A 66 -10.68 -33.47 30.16
N THR A 67 -9.49 -33.89 30.56
CA THR A 67 -8.28 -33.08 30.36
C THR A 67 -7.87 -32.98 28.90
N GLU A 68 -8.11 -34.03 28.11
CA GLU A 68 -7.77 -34.03 26.69
C GLU A 68 -8.74 -33.16 25.89
N ASP A 69 -10.04 -33.24 26.19
CA ASP A 69 -11.04 -32.34 25.60
C ASP A 69 -10.75 -30.86 25.90
N ALA A 70 -10.28 -30.55 27.12
CA ALA A 70 -9.89 -29.20 27.50
C ALA A 70 -8.65 -28.71 26.73
N ARG A 71 -7.65 -29.58 26.50
CA ARG A 71 -6.46 -29.26 25.69
C ARG A 71 -6.79 -29.06 24.22
N VAL A 72 -7.65 -29.89 23.65
CA VAL A 72 -8.09 -29.76 22.26
C VAL A 72 -8.87 -28.47 22.05
N GLN A 73 -9.75 -28.11 22.99
CA GLN A 73 -10.46 -26.83 22.97
C GLN A 73 -9.50 -25.65 23.11
N ALA A 74 -8.55 -25.70 24.05
CA ALA A 74 -7.54 -24.66 24.21
C ALA A 74 -6.68 -24.47 22.94
N ALA A 75 -6.29 -25.56 22.29
CA ALA A 75 -5.54 -25.51 21.03
C ALA A 75 -6.37 -24.92 19.87
N GLN A 76 -7.67 -25.19 19.83
CA GLN A 76 -8.60 -24.57 18.86
C GLN A 76 -8.75 -23.07 19.13
N PHE A 77 -8.91 -22.67 20.41
CA PHE A 77 -8.99 -21.27 20.79
C PHE A 77 -7.72 -20.49 20.42
N ILE A 78 -6.54 -21.09 20.57
CA ILE A 78 -5.28 -20.44 20.17
C ILE A 78 -5.22 -20.23 18.65
N LYS A 79 -5.67 -21.22 17.86
CA LYS A 79 -5.72 -21.10 16.39
C LYS A 79 -6.70 -20.02 15.94
N GLU A 80 -7.88 -19.96 16.55
CA GLU A 80 -8.90 -18.96 16.21
C GLU A 80 -8.47 -17.53 16.60
N ARG A 81 -7.84 -17.38 17.78
CA ARG A 81 -7.25 -16.09 18.20
C ARG A 81 -6.16 -15.64 17.24
N ALA A 82 -5.32 -16.54 16.74
CA ALA A 82 -4.30 -16.21 15.76
C ALA A 82 -4.91 -15.67 14.44
N VAL A 83 -6.01 -16.27 13.98
CA VAL A 83 -6.72 -15.79 12.79
C VAL A 83 -7.31 -14.40 13.03
N LEU A 84 -7.98 -14.17 14.17
CA LEU A 84 -8.53 -12.86 14.51
C LEU A 84 -7.44 -11.78 14.61
N VAL A 85 -6.31 -12.08 15.27
CA VAL A 85 -5.18 -11.15 15.37
C VAL A 85 -4.62 -10.83 13.99
N SER A 86 -4.52 -11.83 13.09
CA SER A 86 -4.08 -11.59 11.71
C SER A 86 -5.05 -10.70 10.92
N GLN A 87 -6.36 -10.78 11.18
CA GLN A 87 -7.37 -9.92 10.56
C GLN A 87 -7.31 -8.48 11.08
N VAL A 88 -7.05 -8.28 12.37
CA VAL A 88 -6.85 -6.94 12.95
C VAL A 88 -5.58 -6.30 12.38
N ALA A 89 -4.48 -7.05 12.26
CA ALA A 89 -3.26 -6.55 11.63
C ALA A 89 -3.45 -6.17 10.15
N ALA A 90 -4.28 -6.92 9.42
CA ALA A 90 -4.63 -6.58 8.04
C ALA A 90 -5.45 -5.27 7.96
N LEU A 91 -6.41 -5.07 8.88
CA LEU A 91 -7.18 -3.84 9.00
C LEU A 91 -6.30 -2.62 9.30
N GLU A 92 -5.36 -2.74 10.25
CA GLU A 92 -4.37 -1.70 10.55
C GLU A 92 -3.51 -1.38 9.31
N GLY A 93 -3.11 -2.41 8.56
CA GLY A 93 -2.40 -2.25 7.29
C GLY A 93 -3.19 -1.43 6.26
N SER A 94 -4.48 -1.74 6.06
CA SER A 94 -5.36 -1.01 5.16
C SER A 94 -5.56 0.44 5.60
N LEU A 95 -5.73 0.71 6.90
CA LEU A 95 -5.85 2.07 7.44
C LEU A 95 -4.58 2.89 7.18
N SER A 96 -3.39 2.31 7.39
CA SER A 96 -2.12 2.99 7.11
C SER A 96 -1.93 3.36 5.64
N ARG A 97 -2.52 2.58 4.71
CA ARG A 97 -2.50 2.87 3.27
C ARG A 97 -3.41 4.05 2.95
N ILE A 98 -4.61 4.08 3.54
CA ILE A 98 -5.58 5.17 3.40
C ILE A 98 -5.01 6.48 3.93
N GLU A 99 -4.38 6.48 5.10
CA GLU A 99 -3.75 7.68 5.67
C GLU A 99 -2.62 8.22 4.78
N ARG A 100 -1.76 7.33 4.27
CA ARG A 100 -0.69 7.72 3.32
C ARG A 100 -1.26 8.32 2.04
N PHE A 101 -2.32 7.72 1.49
CA PHE A 101 -2.99 8.23 0.31
C PHE A 101 -3.61 9.63 0.55
N ALA A 102 -4.31 9.81 1.67
CA ALA A 102 -4.88 11.10 2.07
C ALA A 102 -3.79 12.18 2.22
N SER A 103 -2.65 11.84 2.83
CA SER A 103 -1.51 12.76 2.96
C SER A 103 -0.90 13.17 1.61
N LYS A 104 -0.77 12.24 0.66
CA LYS A 104 -0.31 12.51 -0.72
C LYS A 104 -1.25 13.49 -1.43
N ILE A 105 -2.57 13.24 -1.39
CA ILE A 105 -3.57 14.14 -1.99
C ILE A 105 -3.47 15.54 -1.39
N GLN A 106 -3.42 15.64 -0.06
CA GLN A 106 -3.33 16.93 0.62
C GLN A 106 -2.04 17.69 0.24
N SER A 107 -0.92 16.99 0.08
CA SER A 107 0.34 17.60 -0.37
C SER A 107 0.28 18.09 -1.82
N ALA A 108 -0.36 17.32 -2.71
CA ALA A 108 -0.57 17.71 -4.11
C ALA A 108 -1.50 18.92 -4.23
N MET A 109 -2.57 18.98 -3.44
CA MET A 109 -3.49 20.12 -3.39
C MET A 109 -2.83 21.38 -2.81
N LYS A 110 -2.02 21.26 -1.75
CA LYS A 110 -1.29 22.40 -1.17
C LYS A 110 -0.19 22.92 -2.09
N ALA A 111 0.50 22.04 -2.83
CA ALA A 111 1.47 22.45 -3.86
C ALA A 111 0.79 23.29 -4.95
N ASN A 112 -0.40 22.88 -5.39
CA ASN A 112 -1.18 23.60 -6.40
C ASN A 112 -1.81 24.92 -5.88
N SER A 113 -1.87 25.11 -4.55
CA SER A 113 -2.40 26.33 -3.92
C SER A 113 -1.33 27.40 -3.67
N LYS A 114 -0.03 27.09 -3.77
CA LYS A 114 1.04 28.07 -3.53
C LYS A 114 1.42 28.91 -4.76
N ASP A 115 1.06 28.46 -5.96
CA ASP A 115 1.18 29.26 -7.17
C ASP A 115 -0.13 30.01 -7.42
N GLY A 116 -0.19 31.24 -6.92
CA GLY A 116 -1.38 32.07 -6.92
C GLY A 116 -1.87 32.40 -8.33
N ILE A 117 -3.08 31.94 -8.65
CA ILE A 117 -3.99 32.63 -9.57
C ILE A 117 -5.39 32.58 -8.94
N GLN A 118 -5.87 33.74 -8.53
CA GLN A 118 -7.29 33.98 -8.23
C GLN A 118 -8.10 33.64 -9.49
N ARG A 119 -8.95 32.62 -9.41
CA ARG A 119 -10.11 32.47 -10.29
C ARG A 119 -11.31 32.11 -9.44
N ASP A 120 -12.15 33.11 -9.26
CA ASP A 120 -13.48 33.00 -8.67
C ASP A 120 -14.35 32.06 -9.51
N SER A 121 -14.91 31.05 -8.84
CA SER A 121 -16.21 30.37 -9.07
C SER A 121 -16.43 29.73 -10.46
N VAL A 122 -16.91 28.49 -10.62
CA VAL A 122 -18.15 27.84 -10.17
C VAL A 122 -17.91 26.34 -10.50
N VAL A 123 -18.09 25.33 -9.64
CA VAL A 123 -19.33 24.68 -9.21
C VAL A 123 -18.99 23.67 -8.11
N GLY A 124 -19.75 23.70 -7.01
CA GLY A 124 -19.99 22.51 -6.18
C GLY A 124 -19.28 22.42 -4.83
N GLN A 125 -19.45 23.41 -3.95
CA GLN A 125 -19.36 23.17 -2.51
C GLN A 125 -20.62 23.71 -1.83
N GLY A 126 -21.50 22.80 -1.41
CA GLY A 126 -22.00 22.92 -0.05
C GLY A 126 -20.83 22.60 0.88
N PRO A 127 -20.77 23.16 2.10
CA PRO A 127 -19.65 22.90 2.99
C PRO A 127 -19.69 21.42 3.36
N VAL A 128 -18.77 20.62 2.81
CA VAL A 128 -18.42 19.36 3.44
C VAL A 128 -17.66 19.78 4.68
N ASP A 129 -18.40 19.80 5.77
CA ASP A 129 -17.89 19.99 7.10
C ASP A 129 -16.68 19.06 7.29
N VAL A 130 -15.48 19.62 7.39
CA VAL A 130 -14.25 18.84 7.60
C VAL A 130 -14.27 18.11 8.95
N ASP A 131 -15.13 18.54 9.86
CA ASP A 131 -15.40 17.83 11.11
C ASP A 131 -16.36 16.63 10.91
N SER A 132 -17.06 16.54 9.77
CA SER A 132 -17.84 15.34 9.40
C SER A 132 -16.97 14.19 8.86
N TRP A 133 -15.72 14.47 8.48
CA TRP A 133 -14.68 13.48 8.19
C TRP A 133 -13.82 13.17 9.42
N ALA A 134 -14.07 13.80 10.58
CA ALA A 134 -13.44 13.34 11.81
C ALA A 134 -13.84 11.87 12.00
N VAL A 135 -12.88 10.98 11.74
CA VAL A 135 -12.95 9.58 12.13
C VAL A 135 -13.25 9.66 13.60
N ALA A 136 -14.50 9.35 13.98
CA ALA A 136 -14.84 9.17 15.39
C ALA A 136 -13.70 8.30 15.94
N PRO A 137 -12.98 8.74 16.99
CA PRO A 137 -11.94 7.91 17.56
C PRO A 137 -12.59 6.55 17.71
N VAL A 138 -11.99 5.50 17.16
CA VAL A 138 -12.52 4.13 17.23
C VAL A 138 -12.61 3.83 18.72
N GLY A 139 -13.75 4.21 19.27
CA GLY A 139 -14.00 4.25 20.68
C GLY A 139 -14.14 2.81 21.06
N SER A 140 -13.52 2.46 22.18
CA SER A 140 -13.47 1.16 22.83
C SER A 140 -14.83 0.44 23.04
N GLY A 141 -15.93 0.88 22.45
CA GLY A 141 -17.27 0.31 22.55
C GLY A 141 -17.47 -1.02 21.81
N LEU A 142 -16.86 -1.22 20.63
CA LEU A 142 -17.01 -2.51 19.91
C LEU A 142 -16.21 -3.63 20.57
N ALA A 143 -14.99 -3.33 21.03
CA ALA A 143 -14.18 -4.27 21.81
C ALA A 143 -14.77 -4.54 23.21
N GLY A 144 -15.36 -3.53 23.86
CA GLY A 144 -16.03 -3.66 25.16
C GLY A 144 -17.34 -4.46 25.10
N SER A 145 -18.16 -4.24 24.08
CA SER A 145 -19.46 -4.92 23.92
C SER A 145 -19.30 -6.41 23.53
N MET A 146 -18.20 -6.77 22.85
CA MET A 146 -17.88 -8.18 22.56
C MET A 146 -17.27 -8.94 23.74
N ALA A 147 -16.69 -8.26 24.73
CA ALA A 147 -16.09 -8.88 25.91
C ALA A 147 -17.12 -9.35 26.96
N GLN A 148 -18.38 -8.90 26.88
CA GLN A 148 -19.44 -9.22 27.84
C GLN A 148 -20.30 -10.44 27.45
N LEU A 149 -20.10 -11.03 26.27
CA LEU A 149 -20.93 -12.13 25.80
C LEU A 149 -20.46 -13.49 26.38
N PRO A 150 -21.36 -14.30 26.96
CA PRO A 150 -20.99 -15.58 27.57
C PRO A 150 -20.41 -16.56 26.54
N ALA A 151 -19.34 -17.25 26.93
CA ALA A 151 -18.51 -18.13 26.09
C ALA A 151 -19.26 -19.32 25.43
N SER A 152 -20.52 -19.57 25.80
CA SER A 152 -21.33 -20.68 25.28
C SER A 152 -21.90 -20.43 23.87
N HIS A 153 -21.87 -19.20 23.34
CA HIS A 153 -22.48 -18.87 22.04
C HIS A 153 -21.52 -18.98 20.83
N TRP A 154 -20.22 -19.20 21.03
CA TRP A 154 -19.22 -19.10 19.94
C TRP A 154 -19.11 -20.34 19.02
N LYS A 155 -20.05 -21.29 19.08
CA LYS A 155 -20.08 -22.49 18.22
C LYS A 155 -21.06 -22.41 17.05
N SER A 156 -21.40 -21.22 16.53
CA SER A 156 -22.35 -21.11 15.41
C SER A 156 -21.65 -20.97 14.04
N PRO A 157 -22.19 -21.60 12.97
CA PRO A 157 -21.75 -21.42 11.57
C PRO A 157 -21.64 -19.96 11.13
N PHE A 158 -22.38 -19.08 11.81
CA PHE A 158 -22.38 -17.64 11.62
C PHE A 158 -21.00 -17.00 11.79
N SER A 159 -20.17 -17.45 12.74
CA SER A 159 -18.81 -16.87 12.98
C SER A 159 -17.82 -17.16 11.84
N LYS A 160 -17.90 -18.34 11.21
CA LYS A 160 -17.07 -18.71 10.04
C LYS A 160 -17.52 -18.00 8.77
N SER A 161 -18.84 -17.86 8.58
CA SER A 161 -19.40 -17.09 7.47
C SER A 161 -19.06 -15.61 7.60
N LEU A 162 -19.13 -15.04 8.80
CA LEU A 162 -18.80 -13.64 9.08
C LEU A 162 -17.31 -13.33 8.84
N SER A 163 -16.40 -14.17 9.36
CA SER A 163 -14.95 -13.99 9.15
C SER A 163 -14.53 -14.17 7.68
N SER A 164 -15.16 -15.09 6.96
CA SER A 164 -14.91 -15.29 5.53
C SER A 164 -15.49 -14.14 4.70
N GLY A 165 -16.68 -13.65 5.05
CA GLY A 165 -17.32 -12.49 4.40
C GLY A 165 -16.51 -11.20 4.59
N ILE A 166 -16.05 -10.93 5.81
CA ILE A 166 -15.18 -9.78 6.12
C ILE A 166 -13.86 -9.88 5.34
N LYS A 167 -13.26 -11.07 5.24
CA LYS A 167 -12.04 -11.28 4.45
C LYS A 167 -12.27 -11.01 2.96
N LEU A 168 -13.34 -11.56 2.38
CA LEU A 168 -13.68 -11.32 0.97
C LEU A 168 -13.93 -9.83 0.69
N SER A 169 -14.64 -9.14 1.60
CA SER A 169 -14.89 -7.70 1.48
C SER A 169 -13.61 -6.86 1.62
N LEU A 170 -12.68 -7.25 2.49
CA LEU A 170 -11.37 -6.59 2.63
C LEU A 170 -10.50 -6.80 1.39
N ASP A 171 -10.47 -8.00 0.83
CA ASP A 171 -9.74 -8.30 -0.40
C ASP A 171 -10.29 -7.47 -1.57
N GLN A 172 -11.63 -7.42 -1.70
CA GLN A 172 -12.31 -6.58 -2.72
C GLN A 172 -12.06 -5.08 -2.52
N LEU A 173 -11.99 -4.61 -1.28
CA LEU A 173 -11.69 -3.21 -0.98
C LEU A 173 -10.22 -2.87 -1.29
N SER A 174 -9.28 -3.77 -0.97
CA SER A 174 -7.86 -3.61 -1.28
C SER A 174 -7.63 -3.53 -2.79
N GLU A 175 -8.24 -4.43 -3.56
CA GLU A 175 -8.14 -4.42 -5.02
C GLU A 175 -8.70 -3.13 -5.63
N ARG A 176 -9.84 -2.65 -5.12
CA ARG A 176 -10.42 -1.37 -5.56
C ARG A 176 -9.55 -0.17 -5.19
N LEU A 177 -8.85 -0.19 -4.06
CA LEU A 177 -7.92 0.87 -3.65
C LEU A 177 -6.69 0.92 -4.54
N ASP A 178 -6.12 -0.24 -4.88
CA ASP A 178 -4.94 -0.32 -5.74
C ASP A 178 -5.27 0.22 -7.16
N VAL A 179 -6.42 -0.16 -7.71
CA VAL A 179 -6.91 0.36 -9.01
C VAL A 179 -7.23 1.86 -8.95
N ALA A 180 -7.77 2.35 -7.82
CA ALA A 180 -8.04 3.78 -7.65
C ALA A 180 -6.74 4.59 -7.54
N GLU A 181 -5.72 4.10 -6.84
CA GLU A 181 -4.41 4.75 -6.74
C GLU A 181 -3.74 4.86 -8.12
N GLU A 182 -3.76 3.78 -8.91
CA GLU A 182 -3.22 3.76 -10.27
C GLU A 182 -3.92 4.78 -11.20
N LYS A 183 -5.26 4.83 -11.15
CA LYS A 183 -6.05 5.79 -11.93
C LYS A 183 -5.76 7.24 -11.54
N VAL A 184 -5.64 7.52 -10.25
CA VAL A 184 -5.32 8.87 -9.77
C VAL A 184 -3.91 9.27 -10.18
N HIS A 185 -2.93 8.38 -10.03
CA HIS A 185 -1.56 8.60 -10.48
C HIS A 185 -1.46 8.89 -11.98
N SER A 186 -2.15 8.11 -12.81
CA SER A 186 -2.16 8.33 -14.26
C SER A 186 -2.81 9.66 -14.65
N VAL A 187 -3.90 10.08 -14.00
CA VAL A 187 -4.51 11.40 -14.22
C VAL A 187 -3.55 12.53 -13.83
N PHE A 188 -2.88 12.43 -12.68
CA PHE A 188 -1.91 13.44 -12.25
C PHE A 188 -0.70 13.52 -13.20
N ALA A 189 -0.18 12.38 -13.66
CA ALA A 189 0.92 12.33 -14.62
C ALA A 189 0.53 12.99 -15.95
N LEU A 190 -0.64 12.66 -16.50
CA LEU A 190 -1.16 13.28 -17.74
C LEU A 190 -1.32 14.80 -17.59
N GLN A 191 -1.76 15.27 -16.42
CA GLN A 191 -1.93 16.68 -16.17
C GLN A 191 -0.59 17.42 -16.05
N GLN A 192 0.40 16.82 -15.39
CA GLN A 192 1.76 17.36 -15.35
C GLN A 192 2.39 17.42 -16.73
N ASP A 193 2.30 16.35 -17.53
CA ASP A 193 2.82 16.31 -18.90
C ASP A 193 2.19 17.40 -19.78
N LYS A 194 0.88 17.63 -19.63
CA LYS A 194 0.18 18.70 -20.34
C LYS A 194 0.73 20.08 -19.92
N LEU A 195 0.96 20.31 -18.63
CA LEU A 195 1.53 21.57 -18.14
C LEU A 195 2.95 21.78 -18.64
N TYR A 196 3.79 20.75 -18.63
CA TYR A 196 5.16 20.80 -19.19
C TYR A 196 5.15 21.11 -20.68
N PHE A 197 4.27 20.46 -21.45
CA PHE A 197 4.09 20.75 -22.87
C PHE A 197 3.72 22.21 -23.11
N TRP A 198 2.72 22.74 -22.40
CA TRP A 198 2.32 24.14 -22.57
C TRP A 198 3.40 25.14 -22.15
N ALA A 199 4.20 24.82 -21.13
CA ALA A 199 5.30 25.66 -20.69
C ALA A 199 6.48 25.65 -21.67
N SER A 200 6.68 24.56 -22.40
CA SER A 200 7.80 24.40 -23.30
C SER A 200 7.60 25.02 -24.68
N LEU A 201 6.34 25.19 -25.13
CA LEU A 201 6.06 25.83 -26.41
C LEU A 201 6.70 27.24 -26.49
N PRO A 202 7.37 27.58 -27.61
CA PRO A 202 8.03 28.87 -27.77
C PRO A 202 7.01 29.96 -28.16
N THR A 203 6.18 30.38 -27.20
CA THR A 203 5.03 31.27 -27.47
C THR A 203 5.30 32.75 -27.25
N VAL A 204 6.36 33.11 -26.53
CA VAL A 204 6.68 34.52 -26.21
C VAL A 204 7.68 35.09 -27.21
N TRP A 205 7.59 36.39 -27.49
CA TRP A 205 8.58 37.10 -28.30
C TRP A 205 9.99 37.01 -27.69
N PRO A 206 11.01 36.57 -28.45
CA PRO A 206 12.36 36.36 -27.90
C PRO A 206 13.11 37.67 -27.65
N THR A 207 12.73 38.79 -28.28
CA THR A 207 13.29 40.11 -27.99
C THR A 207 12.33 41.21 -28.43
N LYS A 208 12.49 42.42 -27.89
CA LYS A 208 11.73 43.59 -28.31
C LYS A 208 12.39 44.21 -29.53
N GLY A 209 11.69 44.24 -30.66
CA GLY A 209 12.17 44.82 -31.90
C GLY A 209 11.18 44.62 -33.04
N TRP A 210 11.61 44.90 -34.26
CA TRP A 210 10.82 44.76 -35.48
C TRP A 210 11.46 43.76 -36.42
N ILE A 211 10.63 42.95 -37.08
CA ILE A 211 11.10 41.96 -38.05
C ILE A 211 11.62 42.71 -39.28
N THR A 212 12.92 42.54 -39.57
CA THR A 212 13.56 43.07 -40.78
C THR A 212 13.68 42.04 -41.89
N SER A 213 13.55 40.75 -41.55
CA SER A 213 13.46 39.70 -42.54
C SER A 213 12.68 38.50 -42.03
N GLU A 214 11.79 38.02 -42.87
CA GLU A 214 10.94 36.86 -42.61
C GLU A 214 11.64 35.54 -42.95
N PHE A 215 11.05 34.46 -42.45
CA PHE A 215 11.43 33.08 -42.77
C PHE A 215 11.21 32.77 -44.25
N GLY A 216 12.07 31.93 -44.83
CA GLY A 216 11.92 31.44 -46.20
C GLY A 216 12.36 32.43 -47.29
N VAL A 217 12.60 33.71 -46.96
CA VAL A 217 13.09 34.72 -47.90
C VAL A 217 14.40 34.26 -48.55
N ALA A 218 14.48 34.40 -49.87
CA ALA A 218 15.69 34.06 -50.60
C ALA A 218 16.82 35.05 -50.28
N ARG A 219 17.92 34.53 -49.74
CA ARG A 219 19.14 35.27 -49.44
C ARG A 219 20.26 34.80 -50.35
N SER A 220 21.06 35.74 -50.84
CA SER A 220 22.31 35.43 -51.53
C SER A 220 23.47 35.92 -50.67
N TRP A 221 24.36 35.01 -50.29
CA TRP A 221 25.62 35.40 -49.66
C TRP A 221 26.77 34.63 -50.27
N GLY A 222 27.78 35.37 -50.76
CA GLY A 222 28.91 34.78 -51.47
C GLY A 222 28.53 34.05 -52.77
N GLY A 223 27.45 34.47 -53.44
CA GLY A 223 26.98 33.89 -54.70
C GLY A 223 26.07 32.66 -54.57
N HIS A 224 25.85 32.14 -53.37
CA HIS A 224 24.94 31.02 -53.13
C HIS A 224 23.57 31.51 -52.64
N ARG A 225 22.50 31.09 -53.33
CA ARG A 225 21.12 31.33 -52.90
C ARG A 225 20.74 30.32 -51.82
N ARG A 226 20.35 30.79 -50.64
CA ARG A 226 19.77 30.00 -49.55
C ARG A 226 18.50 30.65 -49.06
N ARG A 227 17.57 29.87 -48.54
CA ARG A 227 16.39 30.42 -47.85
C ARG A 227 16.77 30.80 -46.43
N HIS A 228 16.13 31.83 -45.90
CA HIS A 228 16.27 32.23 -44.51
C HIS A 228 15.65 31.17 -43.59
N GLU A 229 16.44 30.64 -42.66
CA GLU A 229 16.06 29.53 -41.77
C GLU A 229 15.33 30.01 -40.48
N GLY A 230 15.20 31.32 -40.31
CA GLY A 230 14.54 31.94 -39.15
C GLY A 230 13.93 33.29 -39.48
N ILE A 231 13.75 34.12 -38.47
CA ILE A 231 13.39 35.54 -38.60
C ILE A 231 14.52 36.41 -38.04
N ASP A 232 14.69 37.60 -38.63
CA ASP A 232 15.64 38.58 -38.11
C ASP A 232 14.85 39.71 -37.47
N ILE A 233 15.11 39.95 -36.18
CA ILE A 233 14.47 40.97 -35.37
C ILE A 233 15.52 42.05 -35.08
N ALA A 234 15.38 43.21 -35.71
CA ALA A 234 16.29 44.32 -35.46
C ALA A 234 15.99 44.96 -34.10
N ALA A 235 17.05 45.13 -33.32
CA ALA A 235 17.03 45.73 -32.00
C ALA A 235 18.42 46.30 -31.68
N PRO A 236 18.52 47.34 -30.81
CA PRO A 236 19.80 47.88 -30.38
C PRO A 236 20.70 46.79 -29.75
N ARG A 237 22.01 46.92 -29.92
CA ARG A 237 22.98 46.07 -29.21
C ARG A 237 22.76 46.14 -27.71
N GLY A 238 22.85 45.00 -27.03
CA GLY A 238 22.59 44.88 -25.60
C GLY A 238 21.11 44.67 -25.24
N THR A 239 20.17 44.76 -26.19
CA THR A 239 18.75 44.47 -25.92
C THR A 239 18.61 43.04 -25.39
N PRO A 240 17.85 42.80 -24.30
CA PRO A 240 17.68 41.46 -23.75
C PRO A 240 17.04 40.48 -24.74
N ILE A 241 17.58 39.26 -24.77
CA ILE A 241 17.01 38.10 -25.45
C ILE A 241 16.46 37.16 -24.38
N MET A 242 15.20 36.76 -24.51
CA MET A 242 14.47 35.93 -23.58
C MET A 242 14.14 34.57 -24.19
N ALA A 243 14.07 33.55 -23.34
CA ALA A 243 13.58 32.24 -23.73
C ALA A 243 12.04 32.28 -23.94
N PRO A 244 11.53 31.88 -25.11
CA PRO A 244 10.12 31.91 -25.48
C PRO A 244 9.30 30.78 -24.81
N GLY A 245 9.99 29.77 -24.29
CA GLY A 245 9.44 28.60 -23.58
C GLY A 245 10.44 28.04 -22.56
N ALA A 246 9.99 27.16 -21.69
CA ALA A 246 10.85 26.43 -20.76
C ALA A 246 11.66 25.35 -21.50
N GLY A 247 12.88 25.08 -21.06
CA GLY A 247 13.77 24.12 -21.74
C GLY A 247 15.13 23.97 -21.09
N ILE A 248 16.03 23.29 -21.78
CA ILE A 248 17.42 23.07 -21.39
C ILE A 248 18.34 23.62 -22.48
N VAL A 249 19.35 24.39 -22.09
CA VAL A 249 20.36 24.92 -23.01
C VAL A 249 21.22 23.76 -23.51
N THR A 250 21.18 23.48 -24.82
CA THR A 250 21.93 22.39 -25.44
C THR A 250 23.25 22.85 -26.05
N TYR A 251 23.38 24.14 -26.36
CA TYR A 251 24.62 24.70 -26.90
C TYR A 251 24.77 26.18 -26.56
N THR A 252 25.99 26.57 -26.20
CA THR A 252 26.40 27.97 -26.10
C THR A 252 27.81 28.14 -26.64
N GLY A 253 28.00 29.01 -27.63
CA GLY A 253 29.33 29.23 -28.18
C GLY A 253 29.34 29.96 -29.52
N TYR A 254 30.52 30.07 -30.11
CA TYR A 254 30.69 30.73 -31.41
C TYR A 254 30.56 29.73 -32.57
N ARG A 255 29.64 29.97 -33.50
CA ARG A 255 29.50 29.21 -34.75
C ARG A 255 29.74 30.10 -35.96
N LYS A 256 30.53 29.62 -36.93
CA LYS A 256 30.81 30.35 -38.17
C LYS A 256 29.50 30.69 -38.89
N GLY A 257 29.32 31.95 -39.26
CA GLY A 257 28.08 32.46 -39.86
C GLY A 257 27.10 33.00 -38.80
N TYR A 258 26.81 32.23 -37.76
CA TYR A 258 25.86 32.60 -36.71
C TYR A 258 26.42 33.55 -35.63
N GLY A 259 27.76 33.58 -35.45
CA GLY A 259 28.37 34.34 -34.36
C GLY A 259 28.19 33.63 -33.02
N ASN A 260 27.98 34.40 -31.94
CA ASN A 260 27.64 33.81 -30.65
C ASN A 260 26.21 33.30 -30.68
N VAL A 261 26.04 32.04 -30.30
CA VAL A 261 24.79 31.29 -30.38
C VAL A 261 24.39 30.73 -29.03
N VAL A 262 23.08 30.71 -28.80
CA VAL A 262 22.42 29.89 -27.78
C VAL A 262 21.46 28.95 -28.50
N MET A 263 21.42 27.68 -28.10
CA MET A 263 20.39 26.73 -28.54
C MET A 263 19.69 26.16 -27.31
N ILE A 264 18.36 26.09 -27.35
CA ILE A 264 17.54 25.62 -26.24
C ILE A 264 16.62 24.53 -26.75
N ASP A 265 16.69 23.35 -26.13
CA ASP A 265 15.77 22.25 -26.35
C ASP A 265 14.60 22.37 -25.38
N HIS A 266 13.40 22.48 -25.94
CA HIS A 266 12.14 22.59 -25.23
C HIS A 266 11.46 21.22 -25.02
N GLY A 267 12.12 20.13 -25.43
CA GLY A 267 11.50 18.82 -25.51
C GLY A 267 10.53 18.72 -26.69
N TYR A 268 9.92 17.54 -26.85
CA TYR A 268 8.97 17.25 -27.93
C TYR A 268 9.53 17.52 -29.35
N GLY A 269 10.85 17.49 -29.50
CA GLY A 269 11.56 17.76 -30.76
C GLY A 269 11.66 19.25 -31.13
N ILE A 270 11.32 20.18 -30.23
CA ILE A 270 11.34 21.62 -30.49
C ILE A 270 12.63 22.23 -29.97
N VAL A 271 13.40 22.87 -30.85
CA VAL A 271 14.63 23.58 -30.52
C VAL A 271 14.53 25.02 -30.99
N THR A 272 14.96 25.97 -30.16
CA THR A 272 15.09 27.38 -30.56
C THR A 272 16.56 27.77 -30.66
N VAL A 273 16.89 28.59 -31.67
CA VAL A 273 18.25 29.06 -31.94
C VAL A 273 18.29 30.58 -31.90
N TYR A 274 19.27 31.13 -31.19
CA TYR A 274 19.50 32.57 -31.05
C TYR A 274 20.90 32.89 -31.55
N ALA A 275 21.02 33.70 -32.60
CA ALA A 275 22.31 34.04 -33.20
C ALA A 275 22.63 35.52 -33.11
N HIS A 276 23.86 35.84 -33.53
CA HIS A 276 24.42 37.19 -33.55
C HIS A 276 24.48 37.85 -32.17
N CYS A 277 24.47 37.05 -31.09
CA CYS A 277 24.46 37.54 -29.72
C CYS A 277 25.74 38.33 -29.39
N GLN A 278 25.61 39.35 -28.54
CA GLN A 278 26.77 40.08 -27.99
C GLN A 278 27.33 39.36 -26.76
N SER A 279 26.46 39.06 -25.81
CA SER A 279 26.79 38.36 -24.57
C SER A 279 25.77 37.26 -24.33
N VAL A 280 26.25 36.14 -23.79
CA VAL A 280 25.43 34.98 -23.40
C VAL A 280 25.50 34.87 -21.88
N PHE A 281 24.35 34.70 -21.23
CA PHE A 281 24.22 34.72 -19.76
C PHE A 281 23.93 33.34 -19.17
N VAL A 282 23.77 32.32 -20.01
CA VAL A 282 23.49 30.94 -19.63
C VAL A 282 24.58 30.02 -20.15
N ASN A 283 24.75 28.85 -19.52
CA ASN A 283 25.71 27.84 -19.94
C ASN A 283 24.98 26.59 -20.47
N GLU A 284 25.67 25.77 -21.26
CA GLU A 284 25.19 24.44 -21.63
C GLU A 284 24.76 23.62 -20.41
N GLY A 285 23.64 22.90 -20.52
CA GLY A 285 23.01 22.15 -19.43
C GLY A 285 22.13 22.97 -18.50
N SER A 286 22.09 24.30 -18.63
CA SER A 286 21.24 25.14 -17.77
C SER A 286 19.76 24.96 -18.11
N SER A 287 18.91 24.82 -17.08
CA SER A 287 17.46 24.90 -17.26
C SER A 287 17.01 26.36 -17.35
N VAL A 288 16.16 26.66 -18.33
CA VAL A 288 15.57 27.98 -18.54
C VAL A 288 14.06 27.93 -18.39
N ARG A 289 13.49 29.04 -17.93
CA ARG A 289 12.05 29.26 -17.85
C ARG A 289 11.61 30.22 -18.96
N ARG A 290 10.35 30.12 -19.39
CA ARG A 290 9.74 31.11 -20.28
C ARG A 290 9.94 32.52 -19.72
N GLY A 291 10.37 33.46 -20.56
CA GLY A 291 10.66 34.86 -20.21
C GLY A 291 12.02 35.09 -19.56
N MET A 292 12.79 34.05 -19.24
CA MET A 292 14.12 34.21 -18.66
C MET A 292 15.09 34.83 -19.67
N VAL A 293 15.86 35.85 -19.25
CA VAL A 293 16.89 36.47 -20.08
C VAL A 293 18.08 35.52 -20.24
N ILE A 294 18.43 35.19 -21.48
CA ILE A 294 19.45 34.19 -21.83
C ILE A 294 20.68 34.79 -22.51
N ALA A 295 20.51 35.91 -23.19
CA ALA A 295 21.56 36.58 -23.96
C ALA A 295 21.18 38.04 -24.22
N SER A 296 22.05 38.77 -24.93
CA SER A 296 21.76 40.11 -25.41
C SER A 296 22.02 40.23 -26.91
N VAL A 297 21.18 41.00 -27.61
CA VAL A 297 21.32 41.29 -29.04
C VAL A 297 22.70 41.87 -29.35
N GLY A 298 23.29 41.42 -30.46
CA GLY A 298 24.62 41.83 -30.86
C GLY A 298 24.72 42.07 -32.36
N ASN A 299 25.94 41.92 -32.87
CA ASN A 299 26.27 42.02 -34.29
C ASN A 299 27.46 41.08 -34.59
N THR A 300 27.47 39.89 -33.99
CA THR A 300 28.59 38.93 -34.10
C THR A 300 28.39 37.98 -35.27
N GLY A 301 29.46 37.39 -35.79
CA GLY A 301 29.39 36.49 -36.95
C GLY A 301 29.05 37.23 -38.24
N ARG A 302 28.23 36.60 -39.09
CA ARG A 302 27.85 37.16 -40.39
C ARG A 302 26.57 37.97 -40.25
N SER A 303 26.71 39.24 -39.89
CA SER A 303 25.60 40.17 -39.70
C SER A 303 25.89 41.51 -40.37
N THR A 304 24.86 42.15 -40.95
CA THR A 304 24.96 43.47 -41.61
C THR A 304 24.64 44.63 -40.68
N GLY A 305 24.08 44.36 -39.50
CA GLY A 305 23.73 45.36 -38.49
C GLY A 305 23.13 44.71 -37.24
N PRO A 306 22.93 45.45 -36.13
CA PRO A 306 22.41 44.87 -34.90
C PRO A 306 21.02 44.22 -35.04
N HIS A 307 20.95 42.91 -34.85
CA HIS A 307 19.70 42.14 -34.87
C HIS A 307 19.86 40.81 -34.12
N LEU A 308 18.73 40.21 -33.76
CA LEU A 308 18.63 38.82 -33.36
C LEU A 308 18.20 38.00 -34.58
N HIS A 309 18.98 36.99 -34.94
CA HIS A 309 18.51 35.92 -35.81
C HIS A 309 17.90 34.82 -34.92
N TYR A 310 16.61 34.54 -35.11
CA TYR A 310 15.83 33.61 -34.30
C TYR A 310 15.24 32.50 -35.15
N GLU A 311 15.52 31.25 -34.80
CA GLU A 311 14.95 30.07 -35.45
C GLU A 311 14.12 29.25 -34.48
N VAL A 312 13.10 28.59 -35.03
CA VAL A 312 12.39 27.47 -34.39
C VAL A 312 12.62 26.26 -35.27
N GLN A 313 13.10 25.17 -34.70
CA GLN A 313 13.33 23.91 -35.37
C GLN A 313 12.45 22.83 -34.76
N VAL A 314 11.79 22.04 -35.60
CA VAL A 314 11.01 20.87 -35.19
C VAL A 314 11.64 19.64 -35.80
N ASN A 315 12.09 18.70 -34.96
CA ASN A 315 12.81 17.50 -35.36
C ASN A 315 14.03 17.81 -36.26
N GLY A 316 14.74 18.90 -35.95
CA GLY A 316 15.92 19.36 -36.70
C GLY A 316 15.62 20.09 -38.02
N VAL A 317 14.34 20.32 -38.34
CA VAL A 317 13.94 21.08 -39.54
C VAL A 317 13.52 22.50 -39.14
N PRO A 318 14.14 23.56 -39.69
CA PRO A 318 13.70 24.93 -39.45
C PRO A 318 12.28 25.17 -39.97
N VAL A 319 11.43 25.76 -39.14
CA VAL A 319 10.05 26.10 -39.44
C VAL A 319 9.83 27.60 -39.21
N ASN A 320 8.75 28.15 -39.77
CA ASN A 320 8.45 29.58 -39.59
C ASN A 320 8.17 29.90 -38.10
N PRO A 321 9.03 30.70 -37.43
CA PRO A 321 8.86 31.04 -36.02
C PRO A 321 7.56 31.79 -35.72
N MET A 322 7.01 32.51 -36.70
CA MET A 322 5.77 33.29 -36.56
C MET A 322 4.53 32.41 -36.30
N LEU A 323 4.61 31.11 -36.56
CA LEU A 323 3.53 30.16 -36.26
C LEU A 323 3.45 29.79 -34.77
N TYR A 324 4.51 30.07 -34.01
CA TYR A 324 4.62 29.68 -32.60
C TYR A 324 4.47 30.86 -31.65
N ILE A 325 4.94 32.04 -32.06
CA ILE A 325 4.84 33.25 -31.24
C ILE A 325 3.37 33.68 -31.20
N MET A 326 2.80 33.72 -30.00
CA MET A 326 1.47 34.30 -29.77
C MET A 326 1.64 35.82 -29.69
N ASN A 327 0.93 36.54 -30.56
CA ASN A 327 0.74 37.97 -30.35
C ASN A 327 -0.21 38.12 -29.17
N ASP A 328 0.32 38.49 -27.99
CA ASP A 328 -0.47 39.15 -26.97
C ASP A 328 -0.85 40.54 -27.52
N LEU A 329 -1.94 40.59 -28.28
CA LEU A 329 -2.71 41.80 -28.59
C LEU A 329 -3.75 42.01 -27.50
#